data_AF-A0A089LW73-F1
#
_entry.id   AF-A0A089LW73-F1
#
_cell.length_a   1.000
_cell.length_b   1.000
_cell.length_c   1.000
_cell.angle_alpha   90.00
_cell.angle_beta   90.00
_cell.angle_gamma   90.00
#
_symmetry.space_group_name_H-M   'P 1'
#
loop_
_entity.id
_entity.type
_entity.pdbx_description
1 polymer ?
#
loop_
_entity_poly.entity_id
_entity_poly.type
_entity_poly.pdbx_seq_one_letter_code
_entity_poly.pdbx_strand_id
1 'polypeptide(L)' 'MKIRIIGGCGSGKIYIAQLISANLGIPHIQTDNLVWNRVNNTKYPVEERARKLAEVLGMG' A
#
# COMPACT_ATOMS: atom_id res chain seq x y z
N MET A 1 12.22 -8.93 -3.42
CA MET A 1 10.96 -9.70 -3.44
C MET A 1 9.78 -8.77 -3.19
N LYS A 2 8.65 -8.91 -3.88
CA LYS A 2 7.44 -8.10 -3.69
C LYS A 2 6.25 -9.02 -3.47
N ILE A 3 5.47 -8.82 -2.40
CA ILE A 3 4.30 -9.63 -2.05
C ILE A 3 3.05 -8.75 -2.14
N ARG A 4 2.04 -9.18 -2.90
CA ARG A 4 0.76 -8.47 -3.01
C ARG A 4 -0.35 -9.31 -2.36
N ILE A 5 -1.05 -8.69 -1.40
CA ILE A 5 -2.15 -9.33 -0.68
C ILE A 5 -3.47 -8.78 -1.20
N ILE A 6 -4.34 -9.66 -1.68
CA ILE A 6 -5.65 -9.34 -2.26
C ILE A 6 -6.76 -10.10 -1.53
N GLY A 7 -7.99 -9.60 -1.58
CA GLY A 7 -9.14 -10.19 -0.88
C GLY A 7 -10.22 -9.16 -0.55
N GLY A 8 -11.42 -9.64 -0.21
CA GLY A 8 -12.60 -8.82 0.12
C GLY A 8 -12.39 -7.91 1.34
N CYS A 9 -13.27 -6.92 1.53
CA CYS A 9 -13.29 -6.10 2.74
C CYS A 9 -13.48 -7.01 3.98
N GLY A 10 -12.79 -6.71 5.09
CA GLY A 10 -12.87 -7.52 6.31
C GLY A 10 -12.09 -8.84 6.31
N SER A 11 -11.47 -9.26 5.20
CA SER A 11 -10.77 -10.56 5.12
C SER A 11 -9.41 -10.65 5.85
N GLY A 12 -9.08 -9.68 6.70
CA GLY A 12 -7.82 -9.69 7.46
C GLY A 12 -6.54 -9.34 6.67
N LYS A 13 -6.63 -8.73 5.48
CA LYS A 13 -5.46 -8.39 4.64
C LYS A 13 -4.37 -7.60 5.37
N ILE A 14 -4.77 -6.60 6.15
CA ILE A 14 -3.84 -5.75 6.90
C ILE A 14 -3.13 -6.58 7.97
N TYR A 15 -3.89 -7.41 8.69
CA TYR A 15 -3.36 -8.28 9.74
C TYR A 15 -2.29 -9.23 9.20
N ILE A 16 -2.58 -9.95 8.12
CA ILE A 16 -1.59 -10.87 7.52
C ILE A 16 -0.40 -10.12 6.90
N ALA A 17 -0.61 -8.93 6.34
CA ALA A 17 0.48 -8.10 5.82
C ALA A 17 1.46 -7.65 6.91
N GLN A 18 0.94 -7.28 8.09
CA GLN A 18 1.74 -6.91 9.24
C GLN A 18 2.57 -8.09 9.78
N LEU A 19 1.96 -9.28 9.89
CA LEU A 19 2.68 -10.49 10.30
C LEU A 19 3.80 -10.87 9.32
N ILE A 20 3.52 -10.86 8.02
CA ILE A 20 4.54 -11.14 6.98
C ILE A 20 5.67 -10.11 7.04
N SER A 21 5.32 -8.83 7.18
CA SER A 21 6.30 -7.75 7.30
C SER A 21 7.21 -7.93 8.51
N ALA A 22 6.65 -8.24 9.69
CA ALA A 22 7.42 -8.50 10.89
C ALA A 22 8.31 -9.75 10.77
N ASN A 23 7.78 -10.84 10.21
CA ASN A 23 8.51 -12.11 10.09
C ASN A 23 9.65 -12.07 9.06
N LEU A 24 9.47 -11.31 7.97
CA LEU A 24 10.45 -11.25 6.87
C LEU A 24 11.33 -9.99 6.93
N GLY A 25 11.05 -9.05 7.85
CA GLY A 25 11.75 -7.76 7.92
C GLY A 25 11.56 -6.88 6.68
N ILE A 26 10.42 -7.03 5.97
CA ILE A 26 10.13 -6.26 4.75
C ILE A 26 9.11 -5.15 5.00
N PRO A 27 9.15 -4.02 4.29
CA PRO A 27 8.17 -2.95 4.43
C PRO A 27 6.73 -3.42 4.14
N HIS A 28 5.79 -2.95 4.95
CA HIS A 28 4.35 -3.10 4.71
C HIS A 28 3.77 -1.79 4.17
N ILE A 29 3.14 -1.86 3.00
CA ILE A 29 2.48 -0.73 2.34
C ILE A 29 1.01 -1.05 2.12
N GLN A 30 0.13 -0.14 2.55
CA GLN A 30 -1.30 -0.18 2.21
C GLN A 30 -1.54 0.64 0.94
N THR A 31 -2.01 -0.01 -0.13
CA THR A 31 -2.26 0.66 -1.42
C THR A 31 -3.33 1.75 -1.33
N ASP A 32 -4.25 1.66 -0.37
CA ASP A 32 -5.25 2.71 -0.13
C ASP A 32 -4.62 4.06 0.19
N ASN A 33 -3.46 4.07 0.87
CA ASN A 33 -2.74 5.30 1.20
C ASN A 33 -2.03 5.92 -0.01
N LEU A 34 -1.87 5.16 -1.10
CA LEU A 34 -1.40 5.67 -2.38
C LEU A 34 -2.52 6.33 -3.18
N VAL A 35 -3.79 5.96 -2.92
CA VAL A 35 -4.97 6.40 -3.68
C VAL A 35 -5.71 7.52 -2.97
N TRP A 36 -5.89 7.43 -1.66
CA TRP A 36 -6.74 8.33 -0.87
C TRP A 36 -5.91 9.35 -0.09
N ASN A 37 -6.21 10.63 -0.30
CA ASN A 37 -5.73 11.72 0.52
C ASN A 37 -6.60 11.79 1.79
N ARG A 38 -5.97 11.54 2.94
CA ARG A 38 -6.65 11.52 4.24
C ARG A 38 -6.92 12.93 4.81
N VAL A 39 -6.27 13.96 4.28
CA VAL A 39 -6.44 15.35 4.75
C VAL A 39 -7.79 15.91 4.33
N ASN A 40 -8.18 15.66 3.08
CA ASN A 40 -9.41 16.19 2.48
C ASN A 40 -10.41 15.10 2.07
N ASN A 41 -10.10 13.83 2.36
CA ASN A 41 -10.90 12.67 2.02
C ASN A 41 -11.20 12.51 0.52
N THR A 42 -10.32 13.00 -0.36
CA THR A 42 -10.42 12.84 -1.82
C THR A 42 -9.41 11.83 -2.35
N LYS A 43 -9.56 11.37 -3.60
CA LYS A 43 -8.50 10.62 -4.27
C LYS A 43 -7.38 11.57 -4.69
N TYR A 44 -6.13 11.11 -4.64
CA TYR A 44 -5.02 11.80 -5.29
C TYR A 44 -5.21 11.81 -6.82
N PRO A 45 -4.74 12.86 -7.53
CA PRO A 45 -4.64 12.86 -8.99
C PRO A 45 -3.85 11.65 -9.50
N VAL A 46 -4.13 11.21 -10.74
CA VAL A 46 -3.50 10.04 -11.36
C VAL A 46 -1.97 10.10 -11.26
N GLU A 47 -1.38 11.25 -11.60
CA GLU A 47 0.07 11.46 -11.58
C GLU A 47 0.68 11.28 -10.19
N GLU A 48 0.02 11.81 -9.16
CA GLU A 48 0.48 11.69 -7.79
C GLU A 48 0.36 10.24 -7.28
N ARG A 49 -0.67 9.49 -7.71
CA ARG A 49 -0.78 8.05 -7.41
C ARG A 49 0.34 7.26 -8.09
N ALA A 50 0.66 7.59 -9.34
CA ALA A 50 1.74 6.97 -10.09
C ALA A 50 3.11 7.25 -9.46
N ARG A 51 3.37 8.51 -9.07
CA ARG A 51 4.58 8.93 -8.37
C ARG A 51 4.75 8.18 -7.05
N LYS A 52 3.71 8.11 -6.20
CA LYS A 52 3.74 7.36 -4.94
C LYS A 52 4.00 5.86 -5.14
N LEU A 53 3.43 5.28 -6.20
CA LEU A 53 3.67 3.88 -6.54
C LEU A 53 5.12 3.66 -6.99
N ALA A 54 5.67 4.53 -7.84
CA ALA A 54 7.06 4.47 -8.29
C ALA A 54 8.05 4.55 -7.12
N GLU A 55 7.79 5.44 -6.16
CA GLU A 55 8.57 5.59 -4.92
C GLU A 55 8.59 4.27 -4.11
N VAL A 56 7.42 3.66 -3.89
CA VAL A 56 7.32 2.37 -3.19
C VAL A 56 8.01 1.23 -3.94
N LEU A 57 8.03 1.28 -5.27
CA LEU A 57 8.65 0.26 -6.11
C LEU A 57 10.16 0.45 -6.26
N GLY A 58 10.73 1.56 -5.79
CA GLY A 58 12.13 1.93 -5.95
C GLY A 58 12.48 2.36 -7.37
N MET A 59 11.54 2.98 -8.08
CA MET A 59 11.66 3.40 -9.49
C MET A 59 11.81 4.92 -9.61
N GLY A 60 12.71 5.50 -8.79
CA GLY A 60 13.04 6.93 -8.77
C GLY A 60 14.33 7.24 -9.50
#